data_AF-A0A0W8CTG0-F1
#
_entry.id   AF-A0A0W8CTG0-F1
#
_cell.length_a   1.000
_cell.length_b   1.000
_cell.length_c   1.000
_cell.angle_alpha   90.00
_cell.angle_beta   90.00
_cell.angle_gamma   90.00
#
_symmetry.space_group_name_H-M   'P 1'
#
loop_
_entity.id
_entity.type
_entity.pdbx_description
1 polymer ?
#
loop_
_entity_poly.entity_id
_entity_poly.type
_entity_poly.pdbx_seq_one_letter_code
_entity_poly.pdbx_strand_id
1 'polypeptide(L)'
;MSAFGVLAGTAFTFKTKMTDWEESTFPAEDQETKLAETFNEVYCYAEGYYYCNNATAQEAYTTFFPNASTSLVSLLPNTTGIVSLCNELNTTVEGLSTVCDACNMSTKYTKYDRILTWAESKCPRTSVTGQWCASFLATGTAGAVYDGAPYGQCRTIFLDVAIDWSGTMAIAGLLVAIAAAAIVALACFARRSKGSSDERLTKV
;
A
#
# COMPACT_ATOMS: atom_id res chain seq x y z
N MET A 1 -22.24 13.30 18.26
CA MET A 1 -21.68 12.08 17.63
C MET A 1 -20.42 11.70 18.36
N SER A 2 -20.28 10.45 18.79
CA SER A 2 -19.01 9.97 19.37
C SER A 2 -17.93 9.91 18.28
N ALA A 3 -16.65 10.00 18.67
CA ALA A 3 -15.52 9.84 17.74
C ALA A 3 -15.64 8.53 16.94
N PHE A 4 -16.10 7.45 17.58
CA PHE A 4 -16.36 6.16 16.95
C PHE A 4 -17.48 6.17 15.91
N GLY A 5 -18.53 6.98 16.13
CA GLY A 5 -19.59 7.17 15.13
C GLY A 5 -19.09 7.92 13.88
N VAL A 6 -18.21 8.91 14.06
CA VAL A 6 -17.58 9.62 12.94
C VAL A 6 -16.67 8.68 12.15
N LEU A 7 -15.82 7.90 12.85
CA LEU A 7 -14.95 6.90 12.23
C LEU A 7 -15.74 5.86 11.42
N ALA A 8 -16.82 5.33 11.99
CA ALA A 8 -17.70 4.38 11.30
C ALA A 8 -18.33 5.01 10.05
N GLY A 9 -18.83 6.24 10.15
CA GLY A 9 -19.39 6.96 9.02
C GLY A 9 -18.37 7.19 7.90
N THR A 10 -17.16 7.65 8.24
CA THR A 10 -16.08 7.85 7.25
C THR A 10 -15.65 6.55 6.59
N ALA A 11 -15.53 5.46 7.35
CA ALA A 11 -15.18 4.15 6.82
C ALA A 11 -16.27 3.62 5.88
N PHE A 12 -17.54 3.84 6.22
CA PHE A 12 -18.66 3.47 5.35
C PHE A 12 -18.67 4.26 4.03
N THR A 13 -18.50 5.58 4.08
CA THR A 13 -18.42 6.41 2.87
C THR A 13 -17.23 6.00 1.99
N PHE A 14 -16.08 5.71 2.60
CA PHE A 14 -14.91 5.21 1.90
C PHE A 14 -15.19 3.85 1.23
N LYS A 15 -15.86 2.93 1.94
CA LYS A 15 -16.27 1.64 1.39
C LYS A 15 -17.15 1.80 0.16
N THR A 16 -18.20 2.62 0.25
CA THR A 16 -19.11 2.89 -0.87
C THR A 16 -18.34 3.40 -2.08
N LYS A 17 -17.47 4.39 -1.88
CA LYS A 17 -16.64 4.95 -2.95
C LYS A 17 -15.74 3.92 -3.62
N MET A 18 -15.09 3.04 -2.84
CA MET A 18 -14.25 1.97 -3.40
C MET A 18 -15.07 0.92 -4.17
N THR A 19 -16.30 0.65 -3.72
CA THR A 19 -17.25 -0.24 -4.43
C THR A 19 -17.68 0.38 -5.75
N ASP A 20 -18.03 1.67 -5.75
CA ASP A 20 -18.40 2.41 -6.97
C ASP A 20 -17.26 2.42 -7.99
N TRP A 21 -16.01 2.55 -7.52
CA TRP A 21 -14.83 2.44 -8.37
C TRP A 21 -14.69 1.02 -8.93
N GLU A 22 -14.77 -0.01 -8.09
CA GLU A 22 -14.62 -1.41 -8.52
C GLU A 22 -15.58 -1.78 -9.67
N GLU A 23 -16.83 -1.33 -9.60
CA GLU A 23 -17.87 -1.58 -10.61
C GLU A 23 -17.72 -0.73 -11.89
N SER A 24 -16.88 0.31 -11.85
CA SER A 24 -16.67 1.24 -12.96
C SER A 24 -15.42 0.91 -13.77
N THR A 25 -15.41 1.31 -15.05
CA THR A 25 -14.19 1.28 -15.87
C THR A 25 -13.22 2.37 -15.43
N PHE A 26 -11.94 2.02 -15.31
CA PHE A 26 -10.90 3.00 -14.96
C PHE A 26 -10.74 4.07 -16.06
N PRO A 27 -10.54 5.35 -15.71
CA PRO A 27 -10.74 5.90 -14.37
C PRO A 27 -12.22 6.19 -14.11
N ALA A 28 -12.72 5.81 -12.94
CA ALA A 28 -14.05 6.16 -12.46
C ALA A 28 -14.16 7.67 -12.16
N GLU A 29 -13.07 8.27 -11.65
CA GLU A 29 -12.93 9.72 -11.47
C GLU A 29 -11.44 10.15 -11.34
N ASP A 30 -11.18 11.46 -11.39
CA ASP A 30 -9.82 12.03 -11.27
C ASP A 30 -9.10 11.61 -9.97
N GLN A 31 -9.86 11.36 -8.91
CA GLN A 31 -9.32 10.95 -7.61
C GLN A 31 -8.78 9.50 -7.67
N GLU A 32 -9.39 8.62 -8.47
CA GLU A 32 -8.87 7.27 -8.70
C GLU A 32 -7.55 7.31 -9.46
N THR A 33 -7.42 8.23 -10.42
CA THR A 33 -6.16 8.43 -11.17
C THR A 33 -5.02 8.85 -10.23
N LYS A 34 -5.26 9.80 -9.34
CA LYS A 34 -4.24 10.23 -8.34
C LYS A 34 -3.88 9.11 -7.37
N LEU A 35 -4.87 8.31 -6.97
CA LEU A 35 -4.62 7.11 -6.16
C LEU A 35 -3.74 6.13 -6.94
N ALA A 36 -4.05 5.88 -8.21
CA ALA A 36 -3.31 4.95 -9.05
C ALA A 36 -1.85 5.39 -9.23
N GLU A 37 -1.61 6.68 -9.49
CA GLU A 37 -0.26 7.26 -9.55
C GLU A 37 0.52 7.02 -8.24
N THR A 38 -0.09 7.37 -7.11
CA THR A 38 0.54 7.17 -5.79
C THR A 38 0.79 5.69 -5.49
N PHE A 39 -0.16 4.82 -5.84
CA PHE A 39 -0.03 3.39 -5.69
C PHE A 39 1.14 2.86 -6.51
N ASN A 40 1.25 3.27 -7.78
CA ASN A 40 2.33 2.87 -8.67
C ASN A 40 3.70 3.26 -8.11
N GLU A 41 3.86 4.51 -7.69
CA GLU A 41 5.12 4.99 -7.10
C GLU A 41 5.52 4.16 -5.87
N VAL A 42 4.58 4.02 -4.94
CA VAL A 42 4.82 3.33 -3.66
C VAL A 42 5.09 1.84 -3.88
N TYR A 43 4.36 1.20 -4.79
CA TYR A 43 4.58 -0.19 -5.17
C TYR A 43 5.96 -0.37 -5.79
N CYS A 44 6.39 0.53 -6.68
CA CYS A 44 7.72 0.46 -7.28
C CYS A 44 8.86 0.77 -6.31
N TYR A 45 8.64 1.62 -5.31
CA TYR A 45 9.61 1.80 -4.22
C TYR A 45 9.75 0.53 -3.37
N ALA A 46 8.65 -0.16 -3.09
CA ALA A 46 8.69 -1.47 -2.44
C ALA A 46 9.41 -2.50 -3.33
N GLU A 47 9.09 -2.57 -4.63
CA GLU A 47 9.78 -3.47 -5.55
C GLU A 47 11.28 -3.19 -5.66
N GLY A 48 11.66 -1.91 -5.74
CA GLY A 48 13.05 -1.47 -5.74
C GLY A 48 13.79 -1.97 -4.51
N TYR A 49 13.18 -1.92 -3.32
CA TYR A 49 13.80 -2.47 -2.11
C TYR A 49 14.17 -3.95 -2.26
N TYR A 50 13.27 -4.78 -2.80
CA TYR A 50 13.55 -6.19 -3.05
C TYR A 50 14.62 -6.39 -4.12
N TYR A 51 14.52 -5.72 -5.28
CA TYR A 51 15.53 -5.89 -6.34
C TYR A 51 16.93 -5.47 -5.88
N CYS A 52 17.02 -4.50 -4.97
CA CYS A 52 18.28 -3.99 -4.49
C CYS A 52 18.90 -4.83 -3.37
N ASN A 53 18.09 -5.51 -2.54
CA ASN A 53 18.56 -6.18 -1.32
C ASN A 53 18.35 -7.70 -1.33
N ASN A 54 17.27 -8.19 -1.94
CA ASN A 54 16.81 -9.57 -1.81
C ASN A 54 16.92 -10.36 -3.11
N ALA A 55 16.73 -9.71 -4.26
CA ALA A 55 16.88 -10.34 -5.57
C ALA A 55 18.35 -10.68 -5.87
N THR A 56 18.54 -11.66 -6.74
CA THR A 56 19.87 -11.94 -7.30
C THR A 56 20.29 -10.81 -8.25
N ALA A 57 21.59 -10.58 -8.40
CA ALA A 57 22.07 -9.55 -9.33
C ALA A 57 21.61 -9.81 -10.78
N GLN A 58 21.51 -11.08 -11.20
CA GLN A 58 20.99 -11.46 -12.50
C GLN A 58 19.50 -11.14 -12.65
N GLU A 59 18.68 -11.43 -11.63
CA GLU A 59 17.25 -11.11 -11.62
C GLU A 59 17.00 -9.60 -11.66
N ALA A 60 17.70 -8.84 -10.82
CA ALA A 60 17.59 -7.39 -10.80
C ALA A 60 18.01 -6.81 -12.16
N TYR A 61 19.16 -7.23 -12.70
CA TYR A 61 19.66 -6.70 -13.97
C TYR A 61 18.76 -7.06 -15.16
N THR A 62 18.27 -8.30 -15.25
CA THR A 62 17.35 -8.72 -16.33
C THR A 62 15.99 -8.06 -16.22
N THR A 63 15.57 -7.63 -15.03
CA THR A 63 14.34 -6.84 -14.87
C THR A 63 14.53 -5.40 -15.38
N PHE A 64 15.67 -4.77 -15.10
CA PHE A 64 16.00 -3.43 -15.62
C PHE A 64 16.36 -3.43 -17.10
N PHE A 65 16.95 -4.52 -17.60
CA PHE A 65 17.38 -4.68 -18.98
C PHE A 65 16.86 -6.02 -19.54
N PRO A 66 15.57 -6.12 -19.87
CA PRO A 66 14.97 -7.37 -20.35
C PRO A 66 15.55 -7.86 -21.68
N ASN A 67 16.17 -6.97 -22.46
CA ASN A 67 16.82 -7.27 -23.73
C ASN A 67 18.35 -7.43 -23.60
N ALA A 68 18.89 -7.51 -22.38
CA ALA A 68 20.32 -7.70 -22.17
C ALA A 68 20.82 -9.01 -22.78
N SER A 69 22.05 -9.00 -23.28
CA SER A 69 22.68 -10.21 -23.83
C SER A 69 22.98 -11.22 -22.72
N THR A 70 22.81 -12.51 -23.01
CA THR A 70 23.12 -13.60 -22.06
C THR A 70 24.58 -13.58 -21.61
N SER A 71 25.50 -13.11 -22.47
CA SER A 71 26.90 -12.91 -22.14
C SER A 71 27.10 -11.84 -21.06
N LEU A 72 26.35 -10.72 -21.10
CA LEU A 72 26.41 -9.68 -20.07
C LEU A 72 25.82 -10.18 -18.75
N VAL A 73 24.67 -10.86 -18.80
CA VAL A 73 24.03 -11.42 -17.60
C VAL A 73 24.93 -12.47 -16.93
N SER A 74 25.68 -13.26 -17.71
CA SER A 74 26.59 -14.27 -17.16
C SER A 74 27.80 -13.71 -16.41
N LEU A 75 28.13 -12.42 -16.60
CA LEU A 75 29.18 -11.73 -15.84
C LEU A 75 28.70 -11.37 -14.42
N LEU A 76 27.38 -11.35 -14.19
CA LEU A 76 26.83 -11.02 -12.88
C LEU A 76 26.84 -12.27 -11.99
N PRO A 77 27.44 -12.19 -10.79
CA PRO A 77 27.40 -13.30 -9.85
C PRO A 77 25.96 -13.57 -9.41
N ASN A 78 25.65 -14.83 -9.12
CA ASN A 78 24.36 -15.24 -8.59
C ASN A 78 24.27 -14.96 -7.07
N THR A 79 24.63 -13.75 -6.66
CA THR A 79 24.59 -13.28 -5.28
C THR A 79 23.42 -12.33 -5.09
N THR A 80 22.79 -12.39 -3.92
CA THR A 80 21.73 -11.47 -3.53
C THR A 80 22.29 -10.08 -3.23
N GLY A 81 21.58 -9.03 -3.61
CA GLY A 81 21.92 -7.65 -3.28
C GLY A 81 22.90 -7.02 -4.28
N ILE A 82 22.35 -6.38 -5.32
CA ILE A 82 23.12 -5.76 -6.41
C ILE A 82 23.95 -4.56 -5.94
N VAL A 83 23.58 -3.92 -4.83
CA VAL A 83 24.30 -2.76 -4.25
C VAL A 83 25.76 -3.10 -3.94
N SER A 84 26.04 -4.34 -3.51
CA SER A 84 27.41 -4.77 -3.21
C SER A 84 28.31 -4.81 -4.45
N LEU A 85 27.71 -4.99 -5.63
CA LEU A 85 28.40 -5.11 -6.92
C LEU A 85 28.57 -3.76 -7.62
N CYS A 86 27.89 -2.72 -7.15
CA CYS A 86 27.87 -1.39 -7.76
C CYS A 86 29.22 -0.68 -7.76
N ASN A 87 30.16 -1.05 -6.89
CA ASN A 87 31.50 -0.47 -6.92
C ASN A 87 32.47 -1.30 -7.78
N GLU A 88 32.20 -2.59 -7.98
CA GLU A 88 33.11 -3.53 -8.65
C GLU A 88 32.82 -3.66 -10.14
N LEU A 89 31.54 -3.69 -10.53
CA LEU A 89 31.12 -4.04 -11.89
C LEU A 89 30.60 -2.86 -12.72
N ASN A 90 30.54 -1.66 -12.15
CA ASN A 90 29.91 -0.49 -12.79
C ASN A 90 30.58 -0.06 -14.11
N THR A 91 31.88 -0.30 -14.24
CA THR A 91 32.66 0.00 -15.45
C THR A 91 32.69 -1.17 -16.43
N THR A 92 32.25 -2.35 -16.01
CA THR A 92 32.34 -3.61 -16.78
C THR A 92 30.99 -4.02 -17.35
N VAL A 93 29.89 -3.73 -16.64
CA VAL A 93 28.53 -4.06 -17.03
C VAL A 93 27.80 -2.77 -17.40
N GLU A 94 27.52 -2.60 -18.68
CA GLU A 94 26.78 -1.45 -19.20
C GLU A 94 25.38 -1.37 -18.56
N GLY A 95 24.98 -0.15 -18.16
CA GLY A 95 23.68 0.10 -17.52
C GLY A 95 23.61 -0.25 -16.03
N LEU A 96 24.65 -0.88 -15.45
CA LEU A 96 24.67 -1.21 -14.03
C LEU A 96 24.62 0.04 -13.14
N SER A 97 25.22 1.17 -13.57
CA SER A 97 25.12 2.46 -12.88
C SER A 97 23.69 2.89 -12.61
N THR A 98 22.80 2.71 -13.59
CA THR A 98 21.38 3.05 -13.48
C THR A 98 20.68 2.22 -12.41
N VAL A 99 20.99 0.92 -12.34
CA VAL A 99 20.45 0.04 -11.29
C VAL A 99 20.99 0.44 -9.92
N CYS A 100 22.27 0.79 -9.86
CA CYS A 100 22.93 1.24 -8.64
C CYS A 100 22.38 2.58 -8.13
N ASP A 101 22.09 3.52 -9.01
CA ASP A 101 21.50 4.82 -8.65
C ASP A 101 20.05 4.64 -8.15
N ALA A 102 19.27 3.79 -8.84
CA ALA A 102 17.95 3.37 -8.35
C ALA A 102 18.04 2.72 -6.96
N CYS A 103 19.06 1.88 -6.75
CA CYS A 103 19.27 1.19 -5.48
C CYS A 103 19.84 2.07 -4.37
N ASN A 104 20.56 3.14 -4.68
CA ASN A 104 21.00 4.12 -3.67
C ASN A 104 19.80 4.81 -3.02
N MET A 105 18.69 4.97 -3.75
CA MET A 105 17.43 5.47 -3.19
C MET A 105 16.70 4.42 -2.34
N SER A 106 17.05 3.13 -2.45
CA SER A 106 16.41 2.03 -1.72
C SER A 106 16.57 2.07 -0.20
N THR A 107 17.60 2.73 0.31
CA THR A 107 17.79 2.95 1.76
C THR A 107 16.65 3.77 2.39
N LYS A 108 15.95 4.60 1.60
CA LYS A 108 14.74 5.33 2.04
C LYS A 108 13.48 4.46 2.07
N TYR A 109 13.52 3.28 1.43
CA TYR A 109 12.35 2.42 1.20
C TYR A 109 12.12 1.35 2.26
N THR A 110 13.01 1.23 3.26
CA THR A 110 12.82 0.36 4.44
C THR A 110 11.48 0.59 5.16
N LYS A 111 10.91 1.80 5.04
CA LYS A 111 9.58 2.15 5.59
C LYS A 111 8.42 1.44 4.87
N TYR A 112 8.66 0.88 3.69
CA TYR A 112 7.64 0.24 2.86
C TYR A 112 7.63 -1.29 2.99
N ASP A 113 8.38 -1.88 3.93
CA ASP A 113 8.41 -3.34 4.17
C ASP A 113 7.01 -3.96 4.37
N ARG A 114 6.11 -3.23 5.04
CA ARG A 114 4.70 -3.65 5.19
C ARG A 114 3.95 -3.66 3.86
N ILE A 115 4.27 -2.73 2.96
CA ILE A 115 3.68 -2.66 1.63
C ILE A 115 4.27 -3.76 0.75
N LEU A 116 5.57 -4.05 0.88
CA LEU A 116 6.22 -5.19 0.23
C LEU A 116 5.53 -6.50 0.63
N THR A 117 5.35 -6.73 1.93
CA THR A 117 4.66 -7.93 2.45
C THR A 117 3.21 -8.02 1.94
N TRP A 118 2.51 -6.88 1.89
CA TRP A 118 1.16 -6.84 1.32
C TRP A 118 1.17 -7.14 -0.18
N ALA A 119 2.07 -6.53 -0.95
CA ALA A 119 2.21 -6.75 -2.37
C ALA A 119 2.50 -8.22 -2.65
N GLU A 120 3.50 -8.82 -2.00
CA GLU A 120 3.85 -10.22 -2.17
C GLU A 120 2.68 -11.19 -1.87
N SER A 121 1.83 -10.86 -0.90
CA SER A 121 0.71 -11.71 -0.51
C SER A 121 -0.58 -11.49 -1.31
N LYS A 122 -0.84 -10.26 -1.79
CA LYS A 122 -2.10 -9.89 -2.45
C LYS A 122 -1.93 -9.61 -3.93
N CYS A 123 -0.92 -8.83 -4.31
CA CYS A 123 -0.63 -8.51 -5.71
C CYS A 123 0.85 -8.77 -6.02
N PRO A 124 1.23 -10.04 -6.20
CA PRO A 124 2.62 -10.42 -6.34
C PRO A 124 3.24 -9.82 -7.59
N ARG A 125 4.54 -9.58 -7.49
CA ARG A 125 5.39 -9.14 -8.60
C ARG A 125 5.20 -10.02 -9.83
N THR A 126 5.10 -9.38 -10.98
CA THR A 126 5.15 -10.04 -12.29
C THR A 126 6.26 -9.43 -13.14
N SER A 127 6.59 -10.05 -14.27
CA SER A 127 7.53 -9.44 -15.22
C SER A 127 7.03 -8.10 -15.76
N VAL A 128 5.71 -7.90 -15.86
CA VAL A 128 5.10 -6.66 -16.36
C VAL A 128 5.27 -5.53 -15.35
N THR A 129 4.87 -5.77 -14.09
CA THR A 129 5.03 -4.77 -13.02
C THR A 129 6.50 -4.49 -12.73
N GLY A 130 7.34 -5.54 -12.74
CA GLY A 130 8.78 -5.43 -12.57
C GLY A 130 9.45 -4.54 -13.61
N GLN A 131 9.11 -4.72 -14.90
CA GLN A 131 9.65 -3.88 -15.97
C GLN A 131 9.16 -2.43 -15.89
N TRP A 132 7.88 -2.23 -15.58
CA TRP A 132 7.32 -0.89 -15.38
C TRP A 132 8.05 -0.17 -14.23
N CYS A 133 8.21 -0.86 -13.10
CA CYS A 133 8.91 -0.32 -11.93
C CYS A 133 10.39 -0.08 -12.18
N ALA A 134 11.06 -0.98 -12.89
CA ALA A 134 12.46 -0.79 -13.24
C ALA A 134 12.65 0.44 -14.16
N SER A 135 11.77 0.64 -15.13
CA SER A 135 11.78 1.84 -15.98
C SER A 135 11.54 3.13 -15.17
N PHE A 136 10.56 3.11 -14.26
CA PHE A 136 10.28 4.21 -13.35
C PHE A 136 11.48 4.53 -12.45
N LEU A 137 12.09 3.51 -11.84
CA LEU A 137 13.25 3.66 -10.95
C LEU A 137 14.50 4.14 -11.71
N ALA A 138 14.70 3.69 -12.95
CA ALA A 138 15.82 4.07 -13.79
C ALA A 138 15.74 5.51 -14.31
N THR A 139 14.55 5.98 -14.66
CA THR A 139 14.34 7.28 -15.33
C THR A 139 13.75 8.35 -14.43
N GLY A 140 13.18 7.97 -13.28
CA GLY A 140 12.38 8.83 -12.43
C GLY A 140 11.05 9.29 -13.05
N THR A 141 10.68 8.74 -14.21
CA THR A 141 9.49 9.17 -14.97
C THR A 141 8.44 8.07 -14.95
N ALA A 142 7.22 8.42 -14.54
CA ALA A 142 6.09 7.49 -14.56
C ALA A 142 5.69 7.14 -16.00
N GLY A 143 5.43 5.86 -16.25
CA GLY A 143 4.85 5.38 -17.50
C GLY A 143 3.33 5.63 -17.55
N ALA A 144 2.62 4.84 -18.37
CA ALA A 144 1.16 4.83 -18.34
C ALA A 144 0.66 4.51 -16.91
N VAL A 145 -0.40 5.18 -16.46
CA VAL A 145 -0.93 5.06 -15.09
C VAL A 145 -1.64 3.72 -14.85
N TYR A 146 -2.17 3.11 -15.90
CA TYR A 146 -2.99 1.90 -15.83
C TYR A 146 -2.40 0.74 -16.63
N ASP A 147 -2.19 0.94 -17.94
CA ASP A 147 -1.73 -0.13 -18.83
C ASP A 147 -0.30 -0.57 -18.48
N GLY A 148 -0.16 -1.83 -18.05
CA GLY A 148 1.11 -2.41 -17.60
C GLY A 148 1.62 -1.86 -16.26
N ALA A 149 0.92 -0.89 -15.66
CA ALA A 149 1.28 -0.32 -14.38
C ALA A 149 0.86 -1.22 -13.22
N PRO A 150 1.53 -1.15 -12.06
CA PRO A 150 1.14 -1.89 -10.87
C PRO A 150 -0.34 -1.76 -10.51
N TYR A 151 -0.89 -0.54 -10.49
CA TYR A 151 -2.28 -0.31 -10.17
C TYR A 151 -3.21 -0.99 -11.18
N GLY A 152 -2.93 -0.93 -12.48
CA GLY A 152 -3.77 -1.62 -13.47
C GLY A 152 -3.77 -3.13 -13.31
N GLN A 153 -2.64 -3.72 -12.91
CA GLN A 153 -2.55 -5.16 -12.61
C GLN A 153 -3.21 -5.52 -11.28
N CYS A 154 -3.16 -4.61 -10.30
CA CYS A 154 -3.60 -4.84 -8.93
C CYS A 154 -4.97 -4.24 -8.59
N ARG A 155 -5.63 -3.52 -9.52
CA ARG A 155 -6.76 -2.64 -9.21
C ARG A 155 -7.85 -3.34 -8.43
N THR A 156 -8.40 -4.41 -8.98
CA THR A 156 -9.50 -5.17 -8.36
C THR A 156 -9.10 -5.70 -6.99
N ILE A 157 -7.87 -6.21 -6.86
CA ILE A 157 -7.34 -6.74 -5.59
C ILE A 157 -7.20 -5.63 -4.56
N PHE A 158 -6.68 -4.47 -4.96
CA PHE A 158 -6.51 -3.32 -4.08
C PHE A 158 -7.87 -2.79 -3.62
N LEU A 159 -8.82 -2.62 -4.53
CA LEU A 159 -10.17 -2.14 -4.23
C LEU A 159 -10.92 -3.12 -3.32
N ASP A 160 -10.86 -4.42 -3.58
CA ASP A 160 -11.46 -5.45 -2.73
C ASP A 160 -10.90 -5.41 -1.31
N VAL A 161 -9.56 -5.32 -1.16
CA VAL A 161 -8.92 -5.15 0.16
C VAL A 161 -9.37 -3.86 0.85
N ALA A 162 -9.49 -2.75 0.11
CA ALA A 162 -9.96 -1.49 0.65
C ALA A 162 -11.43 -1.56 1.10
N ILE A 163 -12.28 -2.28 0.37
CA ILE A 163 -13.70 -2.52 0.69
C ILE A 163 -13.84 -3.40 1.94
N ASP A 164 -13.11 -4.51 2.02
CA ASP A 164 -13.15 -5.42 3.17
C ASP A 164 -12.65 -4.76 4.46
N TRP A 165 -11.51 -4.06 4.36
CA TRP A 165 -10.92 -3.34 5.49
C TRP A 165 -11.85 -2.24 5.99
N SER A 166 -12.43 -1.45 5.09
CA SER A 166 -13.33 -0.35 5.46
C SER A 166 -14.68 -0.85 6.00
N GLY A 167 -15.20 -1.96 5.46
CA GLY A 167 -16.36 -2.66 6.01
C GLY A 167 -16.13 -3.12 7.45
N THR A 168 -14.97 -3.75 7.70
CA THR A 168 -14.58 -4.19 9.04
C THR A 168 -14.47 -3.02 10.02
N MET A 169 -13.83 -1.92 9.61
CA MET A 169 -13.70 -0.70 10.42
C MET A 169 -15.05 -0.03 10.71
N ALA A 170 -15.95 0.01 9.72
CA ALA A 170 -17.28 0.57 9.88
C ALA A 170 -18.10 -0.20 10.94
N ILE A 171 -18.09 -1.54 10.86
CA ILE A 171 -18.80 -2.41 11.80
C ILE A 171 -18.21 -2.27 13.21
N ALA A 172 -16.89 -2.34 13.34
CA ALA A 172 -16.21 -2.21 14.64
C ALA A 172 -16.49 -0.84 15.29
N GLY A 173 -16.39 0.25 14.52
CA GLY A 173 -16.67 1.60 15.01
C GLY A 173 -18.12 1.77 15.47
N LEU A 174 -19.08 1.19 14.74
CA LEU A 174 -20.50 1.23 15.10
C LEU A 174 -20.76 0.49 16.42
N LEU A 175 -20.21 -0.71 16.61
CA LEU A 175 -20.37 -1.49 17.84
C LEU A 175 -19.85 -0.72 19.06
N VAL A 176 -18.68 -0.10 18.95
CA VAL A 176 -18.10 0.71 20.04
C VAL A 176 -18.95 1.95 20.31
N ALA A 177 -19.49 2.60 19.28
CA ALA A 177 -20.38 3.74 19.45
C ALA A 177 -21.67 3.37 20.20
N ILE A 178 -22.27 2.22 19.87
CA ILE A 178 -23.47 1.70 20.56
C ILE A 178 -23.16 1.39 22.02
N ALA A 179 -22.04 0.70 22.29
CA ALA A 179 -21.62 0.39 23.66
C ALA A 179 -21.41 1.66 24.50
N ALA A 180 -20.75 2.67 23.94
CA ALA A 180 -20.55 3.96 24.60
C ALA A 180 -21.89 4.67 24.90
N ALA A 181 -22.83 4.66 23.96
CA ALA A 181 -24.16 5.23 24.17
C ALA A 181 -24.93 4.51 25.28
N ALA A 182 -24.85 3.17 25.33
CA ALA A 182 -25.47 2.36 26.37
C ALA A 182 -24.88 2.69 27.76
N ILE A 183 -23.55 2.83 27.88
CA ILE A 183 -22.90 3.21 29.14
C ILE A 183 -23.37 4.59 29.61
N VAL A 184 -23.44 5.57 28.71
CA VAL A 184 -23.93 6.92 29.05
C VAL A 184 -25.39 6.87 29.50
N ALA A 185 -26.24 6.12 28.80
CA ALA A 185 -27.65 5.97 29.18
C ALA A 185 -27.77 5.32 30.57
N LEU A 186 -27.06 4.23 30.84
CA LEU A 186 -27.05 3.57 32.14
C LEU A 186 -26.54 4.50 33.25
N ALA A 187 -25.49 5.29 33.00
CA ALA A 187 -24.99 6.28 33.96
C ALA A 187 -26.02 7.38 34.23
N CYS A 188 -26.73 7.86 33.20
CA CYS A 188 -27.83 8.82 33.34
C CYS A 188 -28.99 8.22 34.16
N PHE A 189 -29.38 6.98 33.89
CA PHE A 189 -30.43 6.29 34.65
C PHE A 189 -30.03 6.07 36.11
N ALA A 190 -28.80 5.63 36.37
CA ALA A 190 -28.27 5.43 37.72
C ALA A 190 -28.18 6.74 38.52
N ARG A 191 -27.79 7.84 37.87
CA ARG A 191 -27.76 9.16 38.51
C ARG A 191 -29.17 9.66 38.84
N ARG A 192 -30.13 9.46 37.93
CA ARG A 192 -31.52 9.89 38.12
C ARG A 192 -32.24 9.10 39.21
N SER A 193 -32.01 7.80 39.31
CA SER A 193 -32.58 6.97 40.38
C SER A 193 -32.04 7.36 41.77
N LYS A 194 -30.75 7.73 41.86
CA LYS A 194 -30.15 8.20 43.11
C LYS A 194 -30.68 9.58 43.55
N GLY A 195 -30.82 10.53 42.62
CA GLY A 195 -31.42 11.84 42.91
C GLY A 195 -32.89 11.75 43.38
N SER A 196 -33.67 10.85 42.78
CA SER A 196 -35.04 10.57 43.24
C SER A 196 -35.10 9.93 44.63
N SER A 197 -34.05 9.24 45.07
CA SER A 197 -33.99 8.59 46.39
C SER A 197 -33.60 9.59 47.48
N ASP A 198 -32.67 10.52 47.19
CA ASP A 198 -32.27 11.61 48.11
C ASP A 198 -33.39 12.64 48.35
N GLU A 199 -34.17 12.98 47.31
CA GLU A 199 -35.31 13.91 47.45
C GLU A 199 -36.44 13.30 48.30
N ARG A 200 -36.51 11.96 48.38
CA ARG A 200 -37.48 11.24 49.23
C ARG A 200 -37.05 11.18 50.70
N LEU A 201 -35.74 11.17 50.96
CA LEU A 201 -35.17 11.17 52.32
C LEU A 201 -35.15 12.56 52.97
N THR A 202 -35.12 13.63 52.17
CA THR A 202 -35.15 15.02 52.68
C THR A 202 -36.56 15.58 52.90
N LYS A 203 -37.60 14.85 52.50
CA LYS A 203 -39.03 15.21 52.67
C LYS A 203 -39.72 14.51 53.85
N VAL A 204 -38.98 13.82 54.71
CA VAL A 204 -39.49 13.17 55.94
C VAL A 204 -39.12 13.99 57.16
#